data_AF-A0A9D7TNR9-F1
#
_entry.id   AF-A0A9D7TNR9-F1
#
_cell.length_a   1.000
_cell.length_b   1.000
_cell.length_c   1.000
_cell.angle_alpha   90.00
_cell.angle_beta   90.00
_cell.angle_gamma   90.00
#
_symmetry.space_group_name_H-M   'P 1'
#
loop_
_entity.id
_entity.type
_entity.pdbx_description
1 polymer ?
#
loop_
_entity_poly.entity_id
_entity_poly.type
_entity_poly.pdbx_seq_one_letter_code
_entity_poly.pdbx_strand_id
1 'polypeptide(L)'
;MKILNIIAAIFLTATLISSCVKDEIFDGPAAISNVAATPVAPKSTESVTLGATVIDLKGVVSVNLLYRTTTGGTFTTVPMASGASHTYQAVIPAFPKDTKVGYYIEVKNIGGFTTLYPSEAPSKLAEYTVGASTLVKLFINEVFSDGTKDATDPDWVEIYNDSDIPVDLSGYSFYDEGIKTGAKPKRILNAGTVIPSKGFHVESTEYTEGKYAVEFGLSSTGDAVYLENTSGVLVASMDFLTINLSGKKSYGRKPDGSATLVIFDTPTKGKSNN
;
A
#
# COMPACT_ATOMS: atom_id res chain seq x y z
N MET A 1 -104.80 -20.23 -8.10
CA MET A 1 -104.44 -18.96 -8.75
C MET A 1 -103.38 -18.27 -7.88
N LYS A 2 -102.10 -18.45 -8.21
CA LYS A 2 -100.97 -17.82 -7.48
C LYS A 2 -100.20 -16.94 -8.45
N ILE A 3 -99.95 -15.71 -8.01
CA ILE A 3 -99.44 -14.57 -8.77
C ILE A 3 -97.94 -14.76 -9.03
N LEU A 4 -97.54 -14.47 -10.27
CA LEU A 4 -96.18 -14.41 -10.78
C LEU A 4 -95.65 -12.99 -10.54
N ASN A 5 -94.45 -12.82 -9.98
CA ASN A 5 -93.76 -11.52 -9.97
C ASN A 5 -92.29 -11.67 -10.40
N ILE A 6 -91.93 -10.81 -11.34
CA ILE A 6 -90.72 -10.75 -12.17
C ILE A 6 -89.58 -10.12 -11.37
N ILE A 7 -88.38 -10.70 -11.43
CA ILE A 7 -87.14 -10.05 -10.99
C ILE A 7 -86.21 -9.93 -12.20
N ALA A 8 -85.89 -8.70 -12.57
CA ALA A 8 -84.91 -8.37 -13.60
C ALA A 8 -83.49 -8.43 -13.01
N ALA A 9 -82.59 -9.16 -13.67
CA ALA A 9 -81.16 -9.18 -13.35
C ALA A 9 -80.38 -8.37 -14.39
N ILE A 10 -79.82 -7.24 -13.97
CA ILE A 10 -78.91 -6.40 -14.74
C ILE A 10 -77.53 -7.08 -14.73
N PHE A 11 -77.06 -7.56 -15.88
CA PHE A 11 -75.70 -8.07 -16.03
C PHE A 11 -74.74 -6.89 -16.21
N LEU A 12 -74.01 -6.56 -15.14
CA LEU A 12 -72.88 -5.63 -15.20
C LEU A 12 -71.61 -6.43 -15.55
N THR A 13 -71.18 -6.34 -16.81
CA THR A 13 -69.89 -6.91 -17.24
C THR A 13 -68.75 -6.02 -16.77
N ALA A 14 -68.08 -6.41 -15.69
CA ALA A 14 -66.85 -5.76 -15.25
C ALA A 14 -65.68 -6.17 -16.18
N THR A 15 -65.25 -5.26 -17.05
CA THR A 15 -63.97 -5.39 -17.77
C THR A 15 -62.82 -5.23 -16.79
N LEU A 16 -62.15 -6.33 -16.45
CA LEU A 16 -60.89 -6.36 -15.72
C LEU A 16 -59.77 -5.86 -16.64
N ILE A 17 -59.37 -4.59 -16.50
CA ILE A 17 -58.11 -4.09 -17.06
C ILE A 17 -56.98 -4.63 -16.18
N SER A 18 -56.31 -5.68 -16.65
CA SER A 18 -55.08 -6.17 -16.03
C SER A 18 -53.96 -5.21 -16.39
N SER A 19 -53.64 -4.26 -15.51
CA SER A 19 -52.40 -3.49 -15.60
C SER A 19 -51.25 -4.33 -15.05
N CYS A 20 -50.74 -5.26 -15.84
CA CYS A 20 -49.45 -5.88 -15.54
C CYS A 20 -48.36 -4.84 -15.81
N VAL A 21 -47.66 -4.38 -14.78
CA VAL A 21 -46.34 -3.74 -14.96
C VAL A 21 -45.42 -4.86 -15.43
N LYS A 22 -44.87 -4.76 -16.64
CA LYS A 22 -43.89 -5.72 -17.13
C LYS A 22 -42.60 -5.51 -16.34
N ASP A 23 -42.21 -6.51 -15.56
CA ASP A 23 -40.93 -6.51 -14.87
C ASP A 23 -39.84 -6.75 -15.92
N GLU A 24 -39.23 -5.68 -16.42
CA GLU A 24 -38.13 -5.78 -17.38
C GLU A 24 -36.81 -5.84 -16.62
N ILE A 25 -36.01 -6.87 -16.90
CA ILE A 25 -34.66 -6.98 -16.37
C ILE A 25 -33.88 -5.73 -16.76
N PHE A 26 -33.30 -5.06 -15.76
CA PHE A 26 -32.47 -3.86 -15.95
C PHE A 26 -31.43 -4.06 -17.06
N ASP A 27 -31.41 -3.12 -18.00
CA ASP A 27 -30.52 -3.12 -19.15
C ASP A 27 -29.53 -1.97 -19.04
N GLY A 28 -28.35 -2.26 -18.51
CA GLY A 28 -27.31 -1.28 -18.26
C GLY A 28 -25.94 -1.92 -18.21
N PRO A 29 -24.88 -1.14 -17.93
CA PRO A 29 -23.52 -1.66 -17.87
C PRO A 29 -23.34 -2.70 -16.75
N ALA A 30 -22.49 -3.68 -16.98
CA ALA A 30 -22.06 -4.62 -15.95
C ALA A 30 -21.33 -3.89 -14.82
N ALA A 31 -21.39 -4.42 -13.60
CA ALA A 31 -20.63 -3.93 -12.46
C ALA A 31 -19.35 -4.76 -12.27
N ILE A 32 -18.22 -4.09 -12.09
CA ILE A 32 -16.91 -4.70 -11.78
C ILE A 32 -16.55 -4.36 -10.34
N SER A 33 -16.18 -5.36 -9.54
CA SER A 33 -15.77 -5.19 -8.14
C SER A 33 -14.69 -6.20 -7.74
N ASN A 34 -14.12 -6.06 -6.54
CA ASN A 34 -13.14 -6.99 -5.97
C ASN A 34 -11.95 -7.29 -6.89
N VAL A 35 -11.44 -6.27 -7.60
CA VAL A 35 -10.30 -6.45 -8.48
C VAL A 35 -9.03 -6.56 -7.65
N ALA A 36 -8.29 -7.66 -7.82
CA ALA A 36 -7.07 -7.91 -7.07
C ALA A 36 -6.00 -8.62 -7.93
N ALA A 37 -4.75 -8.21 -7.77
CA ALA A 37 -3.57 -8.86 -8.33
C ALA A 37 -2.89 -9.70 -7.25
N THR A 38 -2.63 -10.98 -7.53
CA THR A 38 -2.00 -11.90 -6.59
C THR A 38 -0.80 -12.60 -7.24
N PRO A 39 0.42 -12.50 -6.66
CA PRO A 39 0.76 -11.68 -5.50
C PRO A 39 0.71 -10.16 -5.82
N VAL A 40 0.46 -9.33 -4.81
CA VAL A 40 0.48 -7.85 -4.94
C VAL A 40 1.89 -7.32 -5.24
N ALA A 41 2.91 -8.11 -4.87
CA ALA A 41 4.33 -7.81 -4.97
C ALA A 41 5.08 -9.00 -5.62
N PRO A 42 4.89 -9.26 -6.93
CA PRO A 42 5.46 -10.43 -7.59
C PRO A 42 6.98 -10.35 -7.70
N LYS A 43 7.67 -11.48 -7.53
CA LYS A 43 9.08 -11.60 -7.91
C LYS A 43 9.24 -11.69 -9.43
N SER A 44 10.46 -11.52 -9.92
CA SER A 44 10.77 -11.60 -11.36
C SER A 44 10.52 -12.97 -12.01
N THR A 45 10.34 -14.01 -11.19
CA THR A 45 10.04 -15.38 -11.63
C THR A 45 8.57 -15.77 -11.41
N GLU A 46 7.75 -14.86 -10.87
CA GLU A 46 6.37 -15.13 -10.50
C GLU A 46 5.41 -14.50 -11.51
N SER A 47 4.44 -15.28 -11.98
CA SER A 47 3.28 -14.75 -12.70
C SER A 47 2.30 -14.11 -11.72
N VAL A 48 1.45 -13.21 -12.21
CA VAL A 48 0.40 -12.55 -11.43
C VAL A 48 -0.97 -12.99 -11.89
N THR A 49 -1.77 -13.54 -10.97
CA THR A 49 -3.18 -13.83 -11.20
C THR A 49 -4.01 -12.59 -10.88
N LEU A 50 -4.72 -12.07 -11.88
CA LEU A 50 -5.68 -10.98 -11.75
C LEU A 50 -7.08 -11.58 -11.61
N GLY A 51 -7.73 -11.30 -10.48
CA GLY A 51 -9.12 -11.67 -10.22
C GLY A 51 -10.04 -10.45 -10.20
N ALA A 52 -11.30 -10.65 -10.60
CA ALA A 52 -12.38 -9.67 -10.48
C ALA A 52 -13.74 -10.35 -10.29
N THR A 53 -14.70 -9.67 -9.68
CA THR A 53 -16.11 -10.05 -9.65
C THR A 53 -16.87 -9.21 -10.67
N VAL A 54 -17.62 -9.85 -11.59
CA VAL A 54 -18.40 -9.17 -12.63
C VAL A 54 -19.86 -9.57 -12.55
N ILE A 55 -20.73 -8.62 -12.22
CA ILE A 55 -22.17 -8.84 -12.10
C ILE A 55 -22.87 -8.12 -13.26
N ASP A 56 -23.70 -8.86 -13.98
CA ASP A 56 -24.59 -8.33 -15.01
C ASP A 56 -25.91 -9.10 -14.98
N LEU A 57 -27.03 -8.38 -15.08
CA LEU A 57 -28.37 -8.97 -14.95
C LEU A 57 -28.88 -9.58 -16.27
N LYS A 58 -28.33 -9.19 -17.43
CA LYS A 58 -28.67 -9.76 -18.74
C LYS A 58 -27.68 -10.81 -19.21
N GLY A 59 -26.44 -10.75 -18.75
CA GLY A 59 -25.38 -11.68 -19.08
C GLY A 59 -24.16 -10.98 -19.69
N VAL A 60 -23.00 -11.61 -19.49
CA VAL A 60 -21.71 -11.11 -19.94
C VAL A 60 -21.31 -11.81 -21.25
N VAL A 61 -20.83 -11.03 -22.23
CA VAL A 61 -20.31 -11.53 -23.51
C VAL A 61 -18.80 -11.81 -23.41
N SER A 62 -18.05 -10.88 -22.83
CA SER A 62 -16.61 -11.05 -22.66
C SER A 62 -16.11 -10.30 -21.44
N VAL A 63 -15.13 -10.89 -20.76
CA VAL A 63 -14.29 -10.23 -19.77
C VAL A 63 -12.85 -10.37 -20.23
N ASN A 64 -12.19 -9.25 -20.52
CA ASN A 64 -10.82 -9.23 -21.03
C ASN A 64 -9.93 -8.43 -20.08
N LEU A 65 -8.77 -8.98 -19.76
CA LEU A 65 -7.66 -8.27 -19.15
C LEU A 65 -6.78 -7.71 -20.26
N LEU A 66 -6.47 -6.42 -20.20
CA LEU A 66 -5.55 -5.76 -21.12
C LEU A 66 -4.37 -5.21 -20.32
N TYR A 67 -3.14 -5.59 -20.67
CA TYR A 67 -1.95 -5.13 -19.96
C TYR A 67 -0.82 -4.74 -20.90
N ARG A 68 0.10 -3.91 -20.42
CA ARG A 68 1.35 -3.54 -21.11
C ARG A 68 2.46 -3.22 -20.10
N THR A 69 3.69 -3.32 -20.56
CA THR A 69 4.90 -3.04 -19.75
C THR A 69 5.64 -1.77 -20.19
N THR A 70 5.16 -1.10 -21.24
CA THR A 70 5.75 0.14 -21.77
C THR A 70 4.68 1.20 -21.91
N THR A 71 4.91 2.38 -21.34
CA THR A 71 4.01 3.53 -21.47
C THR A 71 3.84 3.89 -22.94
N GLY A 72 2.60 3.98 -23.41
CA GLY A 72 2.28 4.22 -24.83
C GLY A 72 2.42 3.00 -25.74
N GLY A 73 2.86 1.85 -25.23
CA GLY A 73 2.92 0.59 -25.97
C GLY A 73 1.54 -0.03 -26.20
N THR A 74 1.50 -1.00 -27.12
CA THR A 74 0.33 -1.83 -27.43
C THR A 74 -0.05 -2.70 -26.23
N PHE A 75 -1.35 -2.85 -25.98
CA PHE A 75 -1.86 -3.77 -24.97
C PHE A 75 -1.87 -5.21 -25.48
N THR A 76 -1.45 -6.13 -24.62
CA THR A 76 -1.73 -7.55 -24.75
C THR A 76 -3.10 -7.84 -24.14
N THR A 77 -3.99 -8.46 -24.92
CA THR A 77 -5.34 -8.85 -24.47
C THR A 77 -5.36 -10.31 -24.06
N VAL A 78 -5.86 -10.59 -22.86
CA VAL A 78 -6.03 -11.93 -22.28
C VAL A 78 -7.48 -12.11 -21.86
N PRO A 79 -8.22 -13.07 -22.43
CA PRO A 79 -9.55 -13.41 -21.95
C PRO A 79 -9.50 -13.89 -20.50
N MET A 80 -10.37 -13.38 -19.64
CA MET A 80 -10.49 -13.85 -18.26
C MET A 80 -11.42 -15.07 -18.22
N ALA A 81 -10.94 -16.15 -17.62
CA ALA A 81 -11.72 -17.37 -17.42
C ALA A 81 -12.77 -17.16 -16.32
N SER A 82 -14.02 -17.53 -16.60
CA SER A 82 -15.11 -17.49 -15.63
C SER A 82 -14.96 -18.59 -14.58
N GLY A 83 -15.19 -18.26 -13.31
CA GLY A 83 -15.24 -19.16 -12.17
C GLY A 83 -16.58 -19.10 -11.43
N ALA A 84 -16.61 -19.68 -10.23
CA ALA A 84 -17.78 -19.65 -9.35
C ALA A 84 -18.07 -18.21 -8.86
N SER A 85 -19.31 -17.97 -8.42
CA SER A 85 -19.72 -16.71 -7.76
C SER A 85 -19.36 -15.45 -8.57
N HIS A 86 -19.54 -15.49 -9.89
CA HIS A 86 -19.27 -14.37 -10.80
C HIS A 86 -17.81 -13.89 -10.81
N THR A 87 -16.88 -14.76 -10.40
CA THR A 87 -15.45 -14.45 -10.42
C THR A 87 -14.87 -14.71 -11.81
N TYR A 88 -13.92 -13.88 -12.21
CA TYR A 88 -13.17 -14.00 -13.45
C TYR A 88 -11.68 -13.88 -13.14
N GLN A 89 -10.86 -14.68 -13.81
CA GLN A 89 -9.41 -14.67 -13.58
C GLN A 89 -8.61 -14.71 -14.89
N ALA A 90 -7.51 -13.98 -14.93
CA ALA A 90 -6.49 -14.10 -15.97
C ALA A 90 -5.09 -14.04 -15.36
N VAL A 91 -4.11 -14.59 -16.07
CA VAL A 91 -2.72 -14.62 -15.63
C VAL A 91 -1.89 -13.69 -16.51
N ILE A 92 -1.15 -12.79 -15.86
CA ILE A 92 -0.07 -12.02 -16.47
C ILE A 92 1.23 -12.78 -16.22
N PRO A 93 2.05 -13.07 -17.25
CA PRO A 93 3.30 -13.82 -17.09
C PRO A 93 4.33 -13.06 -16.24
N ALA A 94 5.36 -13.76 -15.79
CA ALA A 94 6.47 -13.16 -15.07
C ALA A 94 7.26 -12.18 -15.95
N PHE A 95 7.75 -11.09 -15.36
CA PHE A 95 8.60 -10.09 -16.02
C PHE A 95 9.89 -9.85 -15.23
N PRO A 96 10.95 -9.26 -15.84
CA PRO A 96 12.15 -8.87 -15.10
C PRO A 96 11.85 -7.91 -13.93
N LYS A 97 12.75 -7.90 -12.94
CA LYS A 97 12.70 -6.93 -11.83
C LYS A 97 12.61 -5.49 -12.36
N ASP A 98 11.90 -4.64 -11.63
CA ASP A 98 11.67 -3.21 -11.90
C ASP A 98 10.78 -2.95 -13.13
N THR A 99 10.21 -3.99 -13.73
CA THR A 99 9.20 -3.83 -14.78
C THR A 99 7.91 -3.27 -14.18
N LYS A 100 7.51 -2.08 -14.64
CA LYS A 100 6.20 -1.50 -14.33
C LYS A 100 5.15 -2.09 -15.28
N VAL A 101 4.14 -2.76 -14.73
CA VAL A 101 3.04 -3.35 -15.49
C VAL A 101 1.79 -2.52 -15.27
N GLY A 102 1.24 -1.95 -16.34
CA GLY A 102 -0.06 -1.27 -16.32
C GLY A 102 -1.13 -2.14 -16.95
N TYR A 103 -2.30 -2.23 -16.32
CA TYR A 103 -3.41 -3.05 -16.78
C TYR A 103 -4.78 -2.40 -16.55
N TYR A 104 -5.78 -2.89 -17.28
CA TYR A 104 -7.19 -2.61 -17.07
C TYR A 104 -8.05 -3.81 -17.48
N ILE A 105 -9.30 -3.86 -17.02
CA ILE A 105 -10.28 -4.89 -17.38
C ILE A 105 -11.36 -4.24 -18.25
N GLU A 106 -11.75 -4.92 -19.33
CA GLU A 106 -12.88 -4.57 -20.18
C GLU A 106 -13.95 -5.67 -20.08
N VAL A 107 -15.18 -5.28 -19.74
CA VAL A 107 -16.35 -6.15 -19.76
C VAL A 107 -17.31 -5.66 -20.84
N LYS A 108 -17.74 -6.57 -21.71
CA LYS A 108 -18.85 -6.34 -22.64
C LYS A 108 -20.01 -7.25 -22.25
N ASN A 109 -21.22 -6.69 -22.17
CA ASN A 109 -22.42 -7.45 -21.86
C ASN A 109 -23.30 -7.68 -23.10
N ILE A 110 -24.36 -8.47 -22.94
CA ILE A 110 -25.26 -8.84 -24.06
C ILE A 110 -26.01 -7.62 -24.62
N GLY A 111 -26.25 -6.60 -23.79
CA GLY A 111 -26.84 -5.32 -24.22
C GLY A 111 -25.89 -4.44 -25.05
N GLY A 112 -24.62 -4.85 -25.24
CA GLY A 112 -23.61 -4.10 -25.98
C GLY A 112 -22.92 -3.00 -25.16
N PHE A 113 -23.21 -2.89 -23.87
CA PHE A 113 -22.53 -1.95 -22.98
C PHE A 113 -21.11 -2.43 -22.67
N THR A 114 -20.20 -1.47 -22.53
CA THR A 114 -18.82 -1.71 -22.11
C THR A 114 -18.57 -1.07 -20.74
N THR A 115 -18.04 -1.85 -19.80
CA THR A 115 -17.57 -1.37 -18.50
C THR A 115 -16.07 -1.58 -18.39
N LEU A 116 -15.36 -0.58 -17.85
CA LEU A 116 -13.91 -0.63 -17.66
C LEU A 116 -13.53 -0.55 -16.17
N TYR A 117 -12.42 -1.19 -15.82
CA TYR A 117 -11.73 -0.98 -14.55
C TYR A 117 -10.23 -0.72 -14.78
N PRO A 118 -9.66 0.39 -14.27
CA PRO A 118 -10.35 1.55 -13.72
C PRO A 118 -11.32 2.17 -14.74
N SER A 119 -12.30 2.95 -14.27
CA SER A 119 -13.32 3.56 -15.12
C SER A 119 -12.74 4.52 -16.19
N GLU A 120 -11.56 5.09 -15.92
CA GLU A 120 -10.86 6.03 -16.77
C GLU A 120 -9.87 5.36 -17.75
N ALA A 121 -9.86 4.02 -17.83
CA ALA A 121 -9.05 3.32 -18.82
C ALA A 121 -9.49 3.68 -20.25
N PRO A 122 -8.57 3.69 -21.25
CA PRO A 122 -7.14 3.38 -21.13
C PRO A 122 -6.27 4.57 -20.70
N SER A 123 -6.85 5.73 -20.37
CA SER A 123 -6.08 6.93 -20.00
C SER A 123 -5.40 6.80 -18.64
N LYS A 124 -6.01 6.06 -17.70
CA LYS A 124 -5.45 5.69 -16.40
C LYS A 124 -5.52 4.17 -16.23
N LEU A 125 -4.43 3.59 -15.76
CA LEU A 125 -4.29 2.14 -15.55
C LEU A 125 -4.15 1.83 -14.06
N ALA A 126 -4.55 0.63 -13.67
CA ALA A 126 -4.05 0.02 -12.46
C ALA A 126 -2.62 -0.49 -12.71
N GLU A 127 -1.75 -0.46 -11.71
CA GLU A 127 -0.33 -0.72 -11.91
C GLU A 127 0.28 -1.53 -10.77
N TYR A 128 1.28 -2.35 -11.09
CA TYR A 128 2.22 -2.92 -10.12
C TYR A 128 3.63 -2.91 -10.70
N THR A 129 4.63 -3.04 -9.83
CA THR A 129 6.04 -3.13 -10.22
C THR A 129 6.60 -4.47 -9.79
N VAL A 130 7.24 -5.19 -10.72
CA VAL A 130 7.82 -6.51 -10.42
C VAL A 130 9.06 -6.37 -9.54
N GLY A 131 9.08 -7.15 -8.47
CA GLY A 131 10.12 -7.15 -7.46
C GLY A 131 9.94 -6.09 -6.39
N ALA A 132 8.89 -5.26 -6.44
CA ALA A 132 8.60 -4.29 -5.41
C ALA A 132 8.00 -4.98 -4.18
N SER A 133 8.73 -5.02 -3.07
CA SER A 133 8.22 -5.55 -1.80
C SER A 133 7.27 -4.57 -1.12
N THR A 134 6.06 -5.01 -0.75
CA THR A 134 5.17 -4.27 0.16
C THR A 134 5.54 -4.43 1.63
N LEU A 135 6.55 -5.26 1.92
CA LEU A 135 7.06 -5.42 3.28
C LEU A 135 7.87 -4.17 3.64
N VAL A 136 7.40 -3.45 4.67
CA VAL A 136 8.16 -2.37 5.28
C VAL A 136 9.41 -2.96 5.94
N LYS A 137 10.58 -2.49 5.50
CA LYS A 137 11.90 -2.91 6.02
C LYS A 137 12.67 -1.66 6.43
N LEU A 138 12.59 -1.33 7.70
CA LEU A 138 13.31 -0.20 8.27
C LEU A 138 14.52 -0.69 9.04
N PHE A 139 15.61 0.06 8.94
CA PHE A 139 16.82 -0.17 9.71
C PHE A 139 17.26 1.13 10.35
N ILE A 140 17.67 1.07 11.62
CA ILE A 140 18.62 2.06 12.11
C ILE A 140 19.92 1.78 11.34
N ASN A 141 20.31 2.70 10.47
CA ASN A 141 21.38 2.53 9.50
C ASN A 141 22.72 3.02 10.03
N GLU A 142 22.72 4.16 10.70
CA GLU A 142 23.92 4.78 11.25
C GLU A 142 23.56 5.63 12.47
N VAL A 143 24.44 5.65 13.47
CA VAL A 143 24.35 6.49 14.67
C VAL A 143 25.63 7.29 14.83
N PHE A 144 25.48 8.55 15.18
CA PHE A 144 26.57 9.45 15.52
C PHE A 144 26.25 10.11 16.85
N SER A 145 27.14 9.96 17.83
CA SER A 145 26.92 10.39 19.23
C SER A 145 28.03 11.25 19.81
N ASP A 146 28.84 11.88 18.94
CA ASP A 146 29.98 12.72 19.33
C ASP A 146 29.84 14.15 18.80
N GLY A 147 28.61 14.67 18.71
CA GLY A 147 28.33 16.07 18.38
C GLY A 147 28.69 17.01 19.54
N THR A 148 28.67 18.33 19.29
CA THR A 148 28.70 19.34 20.37
C THR A 148 27.36 19.47 21.08
N LYS A 149 26.33 18.76 20.60
CA LYS A 149 24.97 18.70 21.17
C LYS A 149 24.24 20.04 21.16
N ASP A 150 24.58 20.88 20.18
CA ASP A 150 23.87 22.12 19.85
C ASP A 150 23.25 22.05 18.45
N ALA A 151 22.53 23.10 18.04
CA ALA A 151 21.86 23.16 16.74
C ALA A 151 22.78 22.94 15.52
N THR A 152 24.06 23.26 15.66
CA THR A 152 25.02 23.23 14.56
C THR A 152 25.69 21.87 14.41
N ASP A 153 25.78 21.09 15.49
CA ASP A 153 26.38 19.76 15.50
C ASP A 153 25.70 18.83 16.55
N PRO A 154 24.43 18.45 16.32
CA PRO A 154 23.71 17.55 17.21
C PRO A 154 24.13 16.09 16.97
N ASP A 155 23.86 15.22 17.94
CA ASP A 155 23.88 13.78 17.68
C ASP A 155 22.71 13.45 16.74
N TRP A 156 22.86 12.37 15.98
CA TRP A 156 21.84 11.99 15.00
C TRP A 156 21.83 10.49 14.76
N VAL A 157 20.67 10.05 14.30
CA VAL A 157 20.43 8.68 13.88
C VAL A 157 19.84 8.70 12.49
N GLU A 158 20.38 7.85 11.64
CA GLU A 158 19.86 7.63 10.31
C GLU A 158 19.00 6.37 10.27
N ILE A 159 17.83 6.50 9.65
CA ILE A 159 16.90 5.42 9.38
C ILE A 159 16.93 5.18 7.87
N TYR A 160 17.22 3.94 7.48
CA TYR A 160 17.19 3.50 6.08
C TYR A 160 15.93 2.68 5.80
N ASN A 161 15.29 2.98 4.67
CA ASN A 161 14.16 2.22 4.16
C ASN A 161 14.59 1.27 3.03
N ASP A 162 14.80 0.00 3.35
CA ASP A 162 15.12 -1.03 2.35
C ASP A 162 13.88 -1.57 1.61
N SER A 163 12.69 -1.03 1.84
CA SER A 163 11.51 -1.43 1.07
C SER A 163 11.47 -0.73 -0.30
N ASP A 164 10.69 -1.30 -1.23
CA ASP A 164 10.51 -0.74 -2.58
C ASP A 164 9.33 0.25 -2.63
N ILE A 165 8.84 0.66 -1.46
CA ILE A 165 7.76 1.63 -1.27
C ILE A 165 8.22 2.73 -0.30
N PRO A 166 7.69 3.96 -0.40
CA PRO A 166 7.89 4.96 0.64
C PRO A 166 7.24 4.49 1.96
N VAL A 167 7.83 4.88 3.08
CA VAL A 167 7.34 4.55 4.43
C VAL A 167 7.07 5.84 5.20
N ASP A 168 5.84 5.99 5.68
CA ASP A 168 5.44 7.09 6.55
C ASP A 168 5.70 6.71 8.02
N LEU A 169 6.56 7.48 8.68
CA LEU A 169 6.94 7.35 10.08
C LEU A 169 6.13 8.27 11.02
N SER A 170 5.13 8.98 10.50
CA SER A 170 4.26 9.84 11.32
C SER A 170 3.70 9.07 12.52
N GLY A 171 3.92 9.60 13.72
CA GLY A 171 3.44 8.97 14.95
C GLY A 171 4.28 7.80 15.48
N TYR A 172 5.36 7.43 14.80
CA TYR A 172 6.28 6.39 15.30
C TYR A 172 6.98 6.89 16.57
N SER A 173 7.25 5.96 17.48
CA SER A 173 8.01 6.25 18.69
C SER A 173 9.50 6.03 18.46
N PHE A 174 10.32 7.01 18.82
CA PHE A 174 11.77 7.02 18.64
C PHE A 174 12.44 7.36 19.97
N TYR A 175 13.37 6.53 20.44
CA TYR A 175 13.91 6.68 21.80
C TYR A 175 15.23 5.90 22.01
N ASP A 176 15.96 6.27 23.07
CA ASP A 176 17.23 5.66 23.49
C ASP A 176 17.05 4.59 24.59
N GLU A 177 18.15 3.99 25.06
CA GLU A 177 18.13 3.02 26.15
C GLU A 177 17.67 3.65 27.48
N GLY A 178 18.03 4.93 27.72
CA GLY A 178 17.65 5.67 28.91
C GLY A 178 16.14 5.89 29.03
N ILE A 179 15.45 6.19 27.93
CA ILE A 179 13.98 6.26 27.89
C ILE A 179 13.36 4.87 27.99
N LYS A 180 13.92 3.86 27.30
CA LYS A 180 13.39 2.49 27.31
C LYS A 180 13.31 1.88 28.72
N THR A 181 14.33 2.14 29.53
CA THR A 181 14.45 1.61 30.90
C THR A 181 13.94 2.59 31.96
N GLY A 182 13.73 3.85 31.60
CA GLY A 182 13.29 4.93 32.48
C GLY A 182 11.79 5.20 32.45
N ALA A 183 11.41 6.32 33.06
CA ALA A 183 10.02 6.81 33.14
C ALA A 183 9.72 7.99 32.19
N LYS A 184 10.72 8.44 31.40
CA LYS A 184 10.53 9.51 30.43
C LYS A 184 9.62 9.02 29.29
N PRO A 185 8.72 9.86 28.76
CA PRO A 185 7.92 9.49 27.59
C PRO A 185 8.81 9.28 26.36
N LYS A 186 8.35 8.43 25.43
CA LYS A 186 8.98 8.24 24.11
C LYS A 186 8.75 9.48 23.24
N ARG A 187 9.72 9.86 22.40
CA ARG A 187 9.52 10.91 21.39
C ARG A 187 8.67 10.36 20.26
N ILE A 188 7.72 11.17 19.80
CA ILE A 188 6.85 10.85 18.66
C ILE A 188 7.33 11.63 17.44
N LEU A 189 7.50 10.95 16.31
CA LEU A 189 7.89 11.58 15.06
C LEU A 189 6.73 12.38 14.45
N ASN A 190 7.05 13.55 13.91
CA ASN A 190 6.06 14.51 13.42
C ASN A 190 5.33 14.01 12.17
N ALA A 191 4.11 14.52 11.96
CA ALA A 191 3.33 14.23 10.77
C ALA A 191 4.09 14.63 9.48
N GLY A 192 4.01 13.78 8.45
CA GLY A 192 4.67 13.97 7.17
C GLY A 192 6.12 13.48 7.12
N THR A 193 6.60 12.76 8.13
CA THR A 193 7.93 12.14 8.13
C THR A 193 7.95 10.92 7.22
N VAL A 194 8.12 11.14 5.91
CA VAL A 194 8.10 10.07 4.89
C VAL A 194 9.50 9.79 4.38
N ILE A 195 9.93 8.53 4.47
CA ILE A 195 11.17 8.05 3.86
C ILE A 195 10.84 7.47 2.48
N PRO A 196 11.43 7.98 1.37
CA PRO A 196 11.32 7.34 0.07
C PRO A 196 11.78 5.88 0.08
N SER A 197 11.37 5.11 -0.92
CA SER A 197 11.97 3.78 -1.17
C SER A 197 13.48 3.91 -1.35
N LYS A 198 14.25 3.01 -0.71
CA LYS A 198 15.72 3.05 -0.69
C LYS A 198 16.30 4.37 -0.19
N GLY A 199 15.49 5.16 0.51
CA GLY A 199 15.84 6.48 1.03
C GLY A 199 16.33 6.43 2.48
N PHE A 200 16.83 7.59 2.92
CA PHE A 200 17.35 7.81 4.26
C PHE A 200 16.59 8.94 4.93
N HIS A 201 16.37 8.81 6.23
CA HIS A 201 15.87 9.88 7.08
C HIS A 201 16.82 10.07 8.24
N VAL A 202 17.24 11.31 8.47
CA VAL A 202 18.16 11.66 9.54
C VAL A 202 17.39 12.38 10.63
N GLU A 203 17.37 11.79 11.82
CA GLU A 203 16.74 12.35 12.99
C GLU A 203 17.80 12.81 13.99
N SER A 204 17.87 14.12 14.25
CA SER A 204 18.70 14.65 15.34
C SER A 204 18.08 14.26 16.69
N THR A 205 18.90 13.81 17.64
CA THR A 205 18.41 13.37 18.96
C THR A 205 18.21 14.55 19.91
N GLU A 206 19.15 15.51 19.92
CA GLU A 206 19.09 16.75 20.68
C GLU A 206 18.66 17.96 19.84
N TYR A 207 18.16 18.97 20.56
CA TYR A 207 18.11 20.36 20.14
C TYR A 207 17.33 20.61 18.86
N THR A 208 16.02 20.69 19.00
CA THR A 208 15.26 21.66 18.22
C THR A 208 14.13 22.21 19.08
N GLU A 209 14.36 23.39 19.66
CA GLU A 209 13.39 24.09 20.50
C GLU A 209 12.01 24.12 19.82
N GLY A 210 11.02 23.49 20.46
CA GLY A 210 9.64 23.44 19.99
C GLY A 210 9.35 22.43 18.86
N LYS A 211 10.33 21.70 18.32
CA LYS A 211 10.09 20.68 17.27
C LYS A 211 9.55 19.37 17.83
N TYR A 212 9.98 19.00 19.03
CA TYR A 212 9.57 17.78 19.72
C TYR A 212 9.28 18.05 21.19
N ALA A 213 8.30 17.32 21.74
CA ALA A 213 7.97 17.40 23.17
C ALA A 213 9.00 16.69 24.07
N VAL A 214 9.80 15.79 23.50
CA VAL A 214 10.82 15.00 24.20
C VAL A 214 12.10 15.03 23.39
N GLU A 215 13.18 15.46 24.03
CA GLU A 215 14.54 15.40 23.51
C GLU A 215 15.38 14.45 24.37
N PHE A 216 16.36 13.80 23.76
CA PHE A 216 17.31 12.91 24.42
C PHE A 216 18.65 12.98 23.69
N GLY A 217 19.71 12.53 24.34
CA GLY A 217 21.02 12.49 23.71
C GLY A 217 21.60 11.09 23.72
N LEU A 218 22.61 10.88 22.89
CA LEU A 218 23.31 9.60 22.83
C LEU A 218 24.65 9.70 23.55
N SER A 219 25.04 8.61 24.20
CA SER A 219 26.36 8.49 24.81
C SER A 219 27.42 8.13 23.74
N SER A 220 28.55 8.84 23.73
CA SER A 220 29.70 8.49 22.87
C SER A 220 30.44 7.25 23.33
N THR A 221 30.18 6.76 24.54
CA THR A 221 30.79 5.53 25.09
C THR A 221 29.84 4.32 25.10
N GLY A 222 28.67 4.46 24.45
CA GLY A 222 27.75 3.37 24.18
C GLY A 222 26.32 3.64 24.64
N ASP A 223 25.37 3.28 23.77
CA ASP A 223 23.92 3.46 23.96
C ASP A 223 23.14 2.45 23.08
N ALA A 224 21.83 2.60 23.00
CA ALA A 224 21.00 1.94 21.99
C ALA A 224 19.88 2.85 21.51
N VAL A 225 19.41 2.62 20.28
CA VAL A 225 18.30 3.37 19.68
C VAL A 225 17.21 2.42 19.21
N TYR A 226 15.96 2.85 19.38
CA TYR A 226 14.76 2.07 19.10
C TYR A 226 13.76 2.88 18.28
N LEU A 227 13.11 2.20 17.34
CA LEU A 227 12.00 2.71 16.56
C LEU A 227 10.83 1.72 16.65
N GLU A 228 9.70 2.19 17.17
CA GLU A 228 8.44 1.46 17.23
C GLU A 228 7.38 2.13 16.35
N ASN A 229 6.54 1.32 15.72
CA ASN A 229 5.39 1.84 14.99
C ASN A 229 4.27 2.33 15.94
N THR A 230 3.21 2.90 15.37
CA THR A 230 2.04 3.42 16.12
C THR A 230 1.26 2.36 16.91
N SER A 231 1.50 1.07 16.65
CA SER A 231 0.94 -0.05 17.42
C SER A 231 1.87 -0.52 18.55
N GLY A 232 3.01 0.14 18.76
CA GLY A 232 4.00 -0.22 19.77
C GLY A 232 4.89 -1.41 19.38
N VAL A 233 4.92 -1.81 18.11
CA VAL A 233 5.78 -2.89 17.63
C VAL A 233 7.14 -2.33 17.28
N LEU A 234 8.22 -2.92 17.82
CA LEU A 234 9.59 -2.57 17.48
C LEU A 234 9.87 -2.95 16.01
N VAL A 235 10.17 -1.95 15.18
CA VAL A 235 10.42 -2.11 13.74
C VAL A 235 11.89 -1.99 13.37
N ALA A 236 12.69 -1.26 14.16
CA ALA A 236 14.13 -1.16 13.99
C ALA A 236 14.82 -0.83 15.31
N SER A 237 16.06 -1.30 15.46
CA SER A 237 16.93 -0.90 16.55
C SER A 237 18.41 -1.00 16.17
N MET A 238 19.25 -0.35 16.97
CA MET A 238 20.70 -0.53 16.97
C MET A 238 21.23 -0.45 18.39
N ASP A 239 21.96 -1.47 18.80
CA ASP A 239 22.70 -1.51 20.06
C ASP A 239 24.18 -1.21 19.78
N PHE A 240 24.73 -0.28 20.54
CA PHE A 240 26.15 0.05 20.53
C PHE A 240 26.67 0.28 21.95
N LEU A 241 26.11 -0.42 22.94
CA LEU A 241 26.33 -0.20 24.39
C LEU A 241 27.80 -0.26 24.84
N THR A 242 28.68 -0.84 24.04
CA THR A 242 30.12 -0.99 24.33
C THR A 242 31.03 -0.35 23.28
N ILE A 243 30.44 0.38 22.33
CA ILE A 243 31.17 1.01 21.22
C ILE A 243 31.51 2.45 21.60
N ASN A 244 32.80 2.80 21.49
CA ASN A 244 33.27 4.16 21.67
C ASN A 244 33.32 4.89 20.32
N LEU A 245 32.58 5.99 20.22
CA LEU A 245 32.44 6.84 19.04
C LEU A 245 33.12 8.21 19.17
N SER A 246 33.92 8.41 20.22
CA SER A 246 34.73 9.62 20.38
C SER A 246 35.67 9.84 19.19
N GLY A 247 35.85 11.11 18.83
CA GLY A 247 36.66 11.49 17.68
C GLY A 247 35.86 11.60 16.38
N LYS A 248 34.59 12.03 16.47
CA LYS A 248 33.66 12.25 15.36
C LYS A 248 33.40 11.00 14.51
N LYS A 249 33.40 9.83 15.14
CA LYS A 249 33.08 8.56 14.49
C LYS A 249 31.59 8.30 14.54
N SER A 250 31.14 7.39 13.68
CA SER A 250 29.79 6.85 13.71
C SER A 250 29.82 5.33 13.66
N TYR A 251 28.71 4.71 14.04
CA TYR A 251 28.52 3.27 13.98
C TYR A 251 27.33 2.97 13.09
N GLY A 252 27.48 2.04 12.14
CA GLY A 252 26.39 1.80 11.20
C GLY A 252 26.57 0.56 10.35
N ARG A 253 25.56 0.30 9.53
CA ARG A 253 25.44 -0.87 8.68
C ARG A 253 26.23 -0.68 7.40
N LYS A 254 27.03 -1.67 7.00
CA LYS A 254 27.75 -1.64 5.71
C LYS A 254 27.73 -3.03 5.06
N PRO A 255 26.98 -3.24 3.96
CA PRO A 255 26.07 -2.33 3.24
C PRO A 255 24.88 -1.77 4.05
N ASP A 256 24.19 -0.76 3.51
CA ASP A 256 22.93 -0.22 4.08
C ASP A 256 21.92 -1.34 4.37
N GLY A 257 21.28 -1.30 5.53
CA GLY A 257 20.31 -2.31 5.95
C GLY A 257 20.87 -3.73 6.17
N SER A 258 22.19 -3.93 6.07
CA SER A 258 22.80 -5.23 6.31
C SER A 258 22.95 -5.57 7.80
N ALA A 259 23.19 -6.83 8.11
CA ALA A 259 23.52 -7.28 9.47
C ALA A 259 24.94 -6.87 9.91
N THR A 260 25.82 -6.52 8.96
CA THR A 260 27.21 -6.14 9.24
C THR A 260 27.26 -4.71 9.77
N LEU A 261 27.84 -4.54 10.94
CA LEU A 261 28.05 -3.23 11.58
C LEU A 261 29.54 -2.89 11.62
N VAL A 262 29.87 -1.63 11.36
CA VAL A 262 31.24 -1.11 11.37
C VAL A 262 31.28 0.26 12.01
N ILE A 263 32.47 0.65 12.48
CA ILE A 263 32.77 2.03 12.86
C ILE A 263 33.24 2.77 11.61
N PHE A 264 32.65 3.93 11.31
CA PHE A 264 33.12 4.82 10.26
C PHE A 264 33.95 5.94 10.87
N ASP A 265 35.17 6.14 10.36
CA ASP A 265 35.99 7.31 10.67
C ASP A 265 35.48 8.59 9.95
N THR A 266 34.56 8.43 8.99
CA THR A 266 33.88 9.53 8.31
C THR A 266 32.40 9.19 8.22
N PRO A 267 31.53 9.85 9.00
CA PRO A 267 30.10 9.56 8.99
C PRO A 267 29.44 9.84 7.65
N THR A 268 28.39 9.06 7.34
CA THR A 268 27.69 9.04 6.04
C THR A 268 26.31 9.69 6.10
N LYS A 269 26.10 10.63 7.03
CA LYS A 269 24.84 11.36 7.27
C LYS A 269 24.04 11.69 5.99
N GLY A 270 22.86 11.08 5.86
CA GLY A 270 21.90 11.28 4.78
C GLY A 270 22.30 10.63 3.46
N LYS A 271 23.28 9.71 3.45
CA LYS A 271 23.85 9.08 2.27
C LYS A 271 24.06 7.59 2.51
N SER A 272 24.24 6.84 1.41
CA SER A 272 24.51 5.41 1.45
C SER A 272 25.86 5.08 2.10
N ASN A 273 25.88 4.00 2.88
CA ASN A 273 27.08 3.46 3.55
C ASN A 273 27.92 2.52 2.66
N ASN A 274 27.54 2.35 1.39
CA ASN A 274 28.18 1.42 0.46
C ASN A 274 29.55 1.91 -0.01
#